data_AF-A0A973JME7-F1
#
_entry.id   AF-A0A973JME7-F1
#
_cell.length_a   1.000
_cell.length_b   1.000
_cell.length_c   1.000
_cell.angle_alpha   90.00
_cell.angle_beta   90.00
_cell.angle_gamma   90.00
#
_symmetry.space_group_name_H-M   'P 1'
#
loop_
_entity.id
_entity.type
_entity.pdbx_description
1 polymer ?
#
loop_
_entity_poly.entity_id
_entity_poly.type
_entity_poly.pdbx_seq_one_letter_code
_entity_poly.pdbx_strand_id
1 'polypeptide(L)'
;MKEYELTVLVHPDLEVDIESPLKKVRDLVTSNGGKIIKEESWGKKKLAYKVKGEDFAVYNYFEVELPADAPLKISNNLNISDEVIRYMLVVADLKGRKALEEARAAASEAGEKEVSDKE
;
A
#
# COMPACT_ATOMS: atom_id res chain seq x y z
N MET A 1 16.41 -4.43 10.49
CA MET A 1 15.46 -4.33 9.36
C MET A 1 14.96 -2.90 9.27
N LYS A 2 14.43 -2.48 8.13
CA LYS A 2 13.86 -1.14 7.94
C LYS A 2 12.40 -1.26 7.54
N GLU A 3 11.61 -0.27 7.93
CA GLU A 3 10.22 -0.17 7.50
C GLU A 3 10.16 0.53 6.15
N TYR A 4 9.28 0.01 5.29
CA TYR A 4 9.01 0.50 3.96
C TYR A 4 7.52 0.59 3.76
N GLU A 5 7.13 1.49 2.86
CA GLU A 5 5.78 1.62 2.37
C GLU A 5 5.77 1.13 0.93
N LEU A 6 4.92 0.15 0.65
CA LEU A 6 4.73 -0.42 -0.67
C LEU A 6 3.30 -0.11 -1.12
N THR A 7 3.18 0.67 -2.18
CA THR A 7 1.91 0.86 -2.89
C THR A 7 1.96 0.10 -4.20
N VAL A 8 0.95 -0.73 -4.45
CA VAL A 8 0.79 -1.47 -5.70
C VAL A 8 -0.49 -1.07 -6.40
N LEU A 9 -0.40 -0.89 -7.71
CA LEU A 9 -1.53 -0.69 -8.61
C LEU A 9 -1.69 -1.97 -9.40
N VAL A 10 -2.81 -2.66 -9.15
CA VAL A 10 -3.19 -3.88 -9.86
C VAL A 10 -4.04 -3.52 -11.08
N HIS A 11 -3.89 -4.32 -12.13
CA HIS A 11 -4.68 -4.20 -13.35
C HIS A 11 -6.20 -4.18 -13.04
N PRO A 12 -6.99 -3.27 -13.65
CA PRO A 12 -8.40 -3.12 -13.32
C PRO A 12 -9.25 -4.37 -13.64
N ASP A 13 -8.85 -5.18 -14.62
CA ASP A 13 -9.55 -6.44 -14.95
C ASP A 13 -9.50 -7.48 -13.82
N LEU A 14 -8.49 -7.39 -12.96
CA LEU A 14 -8.32 -8.29 -11.81
C LEU A 14 -9.08 -7.79 -10.57
N GLU A 15 -9.93 -6.77 -10.70
CA GLU A 15 -10.76 -6.27 -9.59
C GLU A 15 -11.66 -7.36 -8.99
N VAL A 16 -12.16 -8.28 -9.81
CA VAL A 16 -13.04 -9.38 -9.37
C VAL A 16 -12.28 -10.45 -8.58
N ASP A 17 -11.01 -10.68 -8.91
CA ASP A 17 -10.13 -11.63 -8.21
C ASP A 17 -8.84 -10.92 -7.76
N ILE A 18 -9.02 -9.90 -6.91
CA ILE A 18 -7.91 -9.07 -6.44
C ILE A 18 -7.03 -9.83 -5.43
N GLU A 19 -7.57 -10.84 -4.76
CA GLU A 19 -6.85 -11.60 -3.75
C GLU A 19 -5.72 -12.46 -4.33
N SER A 20 -5.87 -12.96 -5.56
CA SER A 20 -4.83 -13.72 -6.25
C SER A 20 -3.52 -12.92 -6.45
N PRO A 21 -3.52 -11.74 -7.09
CA PRO A 21 -2.31 -10.92 -7.23
C PRO A 21 -1.82 -10.39 -5.87
N LEU A 22 -2.71 -10.02 -4.95
CA LEU A 22 -2.29 -9.57 -3.61
C LEU A 22 -1.59 -10.68 -2.83
N LYS A 23 -2.10 -11.91 -2.89
CA LYS A 23 -1.45 -13.06 -2.26
C LYS A 23 -0.05 -13.28 -2.81
N LYS A 24 0.18 -13.12 -4.13
CA LYS A 24 1.54 -13.18 -4.71
C LYS A 24 2.45 -12.08 -4.15
N VAL A 25 1.94 -10.86 -3.99
CA VAL A 25 2.70 -9.76 -3.36
C VAL A 25 3.03 -10.07 -1.90
N ARG A 26 2.08 -10.61 -1.13
CA ARG A 26 2.29 -11.02 0.27
C ARG A 26 3.32 -12.15 0.36
N ASP A 27 3.20 -13.17 -0.48
CA ASP A 27 4.11 -14.30 -0.57
C ASP A 27 5.53 -13.85 -0.98
N LEU A 28 5.64 -12.86 -1.87
CA LEU A 28 6.91 -12.25 -2.26
C LEU A 28 7.59 -11.51 -1.10
N VAL A 29 6.83 -10.76 -0.29
CA VAL A 29 7.37 -10.07 0.89
C VAL A 29 7.85 -11.08 1.95
N THR A 30 7.03 -12.08 2.27
CA THR A 30 7.36 -13.08 3.31
C THR A 30 8.50 -14.00 2.90
N SER A 31 8.55 -14.42 1.64
CA SER A 31 9.63 -15.29 1.11
C SER A 31 11.00 -14.61 1.11
N ASN A 32 11.05 -13.27 1.09
CA ASN A 32 12.27 -12.49 1.19
C ASN A 32 12.63 -12.10 2.63
N GLY A 33 12.04 -12.75 3.63
CA GLY A 33 12.30 -12.49 5.06
C GLY A 33 11.67 -11.19 5.57
N GLY A 34 10.68 -10.66 4.84
CA GLY A 34 9.91 -9.49 5.23
C GLY A 34 8.71 -9.82 6.10
N LYS A 35 8.24 -8.83 6.86
CA LYS A 35 7.02 -8.89 7.65
C LYS A 35 6.05 -7.81 7.21
N ILE A 36 4.77 -8.16 7.04
CA ILE A 36 3.71 -7.19 6.77
C ILE A 36 3.19 -6.68 8.11
N ILE A 37 3.27 -5.37 8.32
CA ILE A 37 2.81 -4.68 9.52
C ILE A 37 1.33 -4.32 9.38
N LYS A 38 0.99 -3.72 8.23
CA LYS A 38 -0.36 -3.26 7.92
C LYS A 38 -0.62 -3.43 6.43
N GLU A 39 -1.86 -3.72 6.11
CA GLU A 39 -2.36 -3.75 4.74
C GLU A 39 -3.66 -2.95 4.68
N GLU A 40 -3.81 -2.13 3.65
CA GLU A 40 -4.99 -1.30 3.43
C GLU A 40 -5.37 -1.33 1.95
N SER A 41 -6.61 -1.74 1.65
CA SER A 41 -7.12 -1.72 0.28
C SER A 41 -7.86 -0.41 0.03
N TRP A 42 -7.43 0.32 -0.99
CA TRP A 42 -8.04 1.60 -1.39
C TRP A 42 -9.05 1.44 -2.53
N GLY A 43 -9.17 0.22 -3.08
CA GLY A 43 -10.08 -0.10 -4.17
C GLY A 43 -9.71 0.53 -5.50
N LYS A 44 -10.67 0.51 -6.44
CA LYS A 44 -10.51 1.04 -7.79
C LYS A 44 -10.53 2.55 -7.81
N LYS A 45 -9.50 3.16 -8.40
CA LYS A 45 -9.40 4.60 -8.61
C LYS A 45 -9.07 4.92 -10.06
N LYS A 46 -9.57 6.06 -10.53
CA LYS A 46 -9.25 6.61 -11.84
C LYS A 46 -7.85 7.22 -11.80
N LEU A 47 -7.01 6.87 -12.77
CA LEU A 47 -5.66 7.39 -12.92
C LEU A 47 -5.71 8.78 -13.58
N ALA A 48 -4.73 9.63 -13.26
CA ALA A 48 -4.61 10.96 -13.89
C ALA A 48 -4.21 10.85 -15.38
N TYR A 49 -3.53 9.77 -15.75
CA TYR A 49 -3.12 9.45 -17.11
C TYR A 49 -3.02 7.93 -17.27
N LYS A 50 -3.02 7.46 -18.52
CA LYS A 50 -2.95 6.04 -18.84
C LYS A 50 -1.64 5.42 -18.37
N VAL A 51 -1.72 4.31 -17.64
CA VAL A 51 -0.57 3.51 -17.23
C VAL A 51 -0.72 2.12 -17.82
N LYS A 52 0.27 1.68 -18.62
CA LYS A 52 0.19 0.44 -19.42
C LYS A 52 -1.10 0.31 -20.26
N GLY A 53 -1.71 1.43 -20.67
CA GLY A 53 -2.95 1.47 -21.47
C GLY A 53 -4.22 1.74 -20.67
N GLU A 54 -4.18 1.54 -19.36
CA GLU A 54 -5.34 1.57 -18.46
C GLU A 54 -5.62 2.95 -17.88
N ASP A 55 -6.90 3.31 -17.78
CA ASP A 55 -7.38 4.56 -17.15
C ASP A 55 -7.75 4.38 -15.66
N PHE A 56 -7.81 3.12 -15.19
CA PHE A 56 -8.17 2.77 -13.82
C PHE A 56 -7.17 1.76 -13.26
N ALA A 57 -7.00 1.75 -11.94
CA ALA A 57 -6.24 0.71 -11.25
C ALA A 57 -6.84 0.43 -9.87
N VAL A 58 -6.62 -0.79 -9.37
CA VAL A 58 -6.98 -1.15 -8.00
C VAL A 58 -5.77 -0.90 -7.10
N TYR A 59 -5.91 0.00 -6.14
CA TYR A 59 -4.84 0.43 -5.26
C TYR A 59 -4.82 -0.40 -3.98
N ASN A 60 -3.64 -0.89 -3.62
CA ASN A 60 -3.39 -1.54 -2.34
C ASN A 60 -2.10 -1.00 -1.72
N TYR A 61 -2.18 -0.73 -0.43
CA TYR A 61 -1.12 -0.15 0.36
C TYR A 61 -0.66 -1.13 1.43
N PHE A 62 0.66 -1.25 1.58
CA PHE A 62 1.30 -2.16 2.52
C PHE A 62 2.38 -1.42 3.31
N GLU A 63 2.34 -1.58 4.63
CA GLU A 63 3.47 -1.26 5.50
C GLU A 63 4.23 -2.54 5.76
N VAL A 64 5.50 -2.57 5.38
CA VAL A 64 6.33 -3.78 5.42
C VAL A 64 7.66 -3.51 6.08
N GLU A 65 8.10 -4.43 6.92
CA GLU A 65 9.45 -4.46 7.46
C GLU A 65 10.29 -5.40 6.61
N LEU A 66 11.38 -4.89 6.03
CA LEU A 66 12.23 -5.66 5.11
C LEU A 66 13.70 -5.65 5.54
N PRO A 67 14.45 -6.73 5.27
CA PRO A 67 15.91 -6.72 5.31
C PRO A 67 16.48 -5.88 4.15
N ALA A 68 17.76 -5.53 4.22
CA ALA A 68 18.38 -4.58 3.29
C ALA A 68 18.46 -5.08 1.82
N ASP A 69 18.44 -6.40 1.61
CA ASP A 69 18.56 -7.05 0.30
C ASP A 69 17.21 -7.35 -0.37
N ALA A 70 16.11 -7.34 0.39
CA ALA A 70 14.77 -7.66 -0.11
C ALA A 70 14.18 -6.62 -1.08
N PRO A 71 14.34 -5.28 -0.90
CA PRO A 71 13.73 -4.28 -1.78
C PRO A 71 14.04 -4.47 -3.26
N LEU A 72 15.29 -4.81 -3.60
CA LEU A 72 15.71 -5.03 -4.98
C LEU A 72 15.06 -6.28 -5.57
N LYS A 73 15.00 -7.37 -4.80
CA LYS A 73 14.38 -8.64 -5.23
C LYS A 73 12.88 -8.49 -5.45
N ILE A 74 12.21 -7.77 -4.55
CA ILE A 74 10.77 -7.48 -4.64
C ILE A 74 10.50 -6.64 -5.89
N SER A 75 11.25 -5.54 -6.08
CA SER A 75 11.11 -4.65 -7.23
C SER A 75 11.30 -5.38 -8.56
N ASN A 76 12.29 -6.26 -8.64
CA ASN A 76 12.54 -7.06 -9.85
C ASN A 76 11.37 -8.01 -10.17
N ASN A 77 10.79 -8.68 -9.17
CA ASN A 77 9.63 -9.56 -9.39
C ASN A 77 8.39 -8.77 -9.79
N LEU A 78 8.13 -7.62 -9.16
CA LEU A 78 7.00 -6.76 -9.49
C LEU A 78 7.11 -6.15 -10.89
N ASN A 79 8.33 -5.90 -11.38
CA ASN A 79 8.55 -5.46 -12.76
C ASN A 79 8.22 -6.54 -13.80
N ILE A 80 8.38 -7.81 -13.45
CA ILE A 80 8.12 -8.95 -14.35
C ILE A 80 6.63 -9.33 -14.34
N SER A 81 5.92 -9.06 -13.24
CA SER A 81 4.49 -9.34 -13.15
C SER A 81 3.68 -8.40 -14.05
N ASP A 82 2.83 -8.98 -14.89
CA ASP A 82 1.87 -8.23 -15.71
C ASP A 82 0.63 -7.79 -14.92
N GLU A 83 0.36 -8.46 -13.79
CA GLU A 83 -0.80 -8.20 -12.93
C GLU A 83 -0.65 -6.84 -12.20
N VAL A 84 0.59 -6.47 -11.88
CA VAL A 84 0.92 -5.17 -11.27
C VAL A 84 1.34 -4.20 -12.36
N ILE A 85 0.52 -3.20 -12.61
CA ILE A 85 0.80 -2.22 -13.66
C ILE A 85 1.81 -1.16 -13.20
N ARG A 86 1.87 -0.90 -11.90
CA ARG A 86 2.84 0.02 -11.28
C ARG A 86 2.96 -0.28 -9.79
N TYR A 87 4.13 -0.01 -9.25
CA TYR A 87 4.34 -0.01 -7.81
C TYR A 87 5.26 1.15 -7.41
N MET A 88 5.26 1.43 -6.11
CA MET A 88 6.20 2.35 -5.49
C MET A 88 6.60 1.78 -4.14
N LEU A 89 7.91 1.58 -3.96
CA LEU A 89 8.50 1.12 -2.71
C LEU A 89 9.38 2.24 -2.17
N VAL A 90 9.03 2.77 -0.99
CA VAL A 90 9.76 3.87 -0.35
C VAL A 90 10.12 3.51 1.08
N VAL A 91 11.19 4.10 1.60
CA VAL A 91 11.56 3.96 3.01
C VAL A 91 10.53 4.74 3.84
N ALA A 92 9.96 4.11 4.86
CA ALA A 92 8.97 4.76 5.72
C ALA A 92 9.64 5.88 6.53
N ASP A 93 9.04 7.07 6.53
CA ASP A 93 9.44 8.13 7.44
C ASP A 93 8.74 7.93 8.79
N LEU A 94 9.44 7.29 9.71
CA LEU A 94 8.93 6.99 11.05
C LEU A 94 8.54 8.24 11.84
N LYS A 95 9.20 9.38 11.61
CA LYS A 95 8.90 10.63 12.32
C LYS A 95 7.65 11.28 11.75
N GLY A 96 7.59 11.38 10.41
CA GLY A 96 6.42 11.88 9.69
C GLY A 96 5.16 11.06 9.98
N ARG A 97 5.29 9.72 10.02
CA ARG A 97 4.17 8.82 10.33
C ARG A 97 3.63 9.01 11.73
N LYS A 98 4.50 9.11 12.75
CA LYS A 98 4.07 9.39 14.14
C LYS A 98 3.33 10.72 14.25
N ALA A 99 3.87 11.78 13.64
CA ALA A 99 3.22 13.07 13.63
C ALA A 99 1.85 13.03 12.92
N LEU A 100 1.71 12.24 11.85
CA LEU A 100 0.45 12.06 11.13
C LEU A 100 -0.55 11.24 11.95
N GLU A 101 -0.10 10.21 12.67
CA GLU A 101 -0.93 9.44 13.60
C GLU A 101 -1.45 10.31 14.74
N GLU A 102 -0.58 11.10 15.37
CA GLU A 102 -0.94 12.03 16.43
C GLU A 102 -1.93 13.11 15.93
N ALA A 103 -1.72 13.64 14.73
CA ALA A 103 -2.64 14.58 14.10
C ALA A 103 -3.99 13.93 13.74
N ARG A 104 -3.99 12.69 13.26
CA ARG A 104 -5.23 11.93 12.98
C ARG A 104 -5.98 11.61 14.27
N ALA A 105 -5.29 11.23 15.34
CA ALA A 105 -5.87 10.97 16.65
C ALA A 105 -6.49 12.25 17.24
N ALA A 106 -5.77 13.37 17.18
CA ALA A 106 -6.31 14.67 17.60
C ALA A 106 -7.52 15.11 16.77
N ALA A 107 -7.55 14.81 15.46
CA ALA A 107 -8.68 15.11 14.58
C ALA A 107 -9.90 14.19 14.84
N SER A 108 -9.70 12.90 15.14
CA SER A 108 -10.80 12.00 15.53
C SER A 108 -11.39 12.37 16.90
N GLU A 109 -10.56 12.78 17.85
CA GLU A 109 -11.02 13.26 19.18
C GLU A 109 -11.77 14.60 19.09
N ALA A 110 -11.41 15.47 18.13
CA ALA A 110 -12.14 16.70 17.86
C ALA A 110 -13.50 16.44 17.19
N GLY A 111 -13.56 15.48 16.26
CA GLY A 111 -14.80 15.07 15.61
C GLY A 111 -15.81 14.41 16.55
N GLU A 112 -15.36 13.61 17.52
CA GLU A 112 -16.24 13.02 18.55
C GLU A 112 -16.81 14.09 19.51
N LYS A 113 -16.04 15.14 19.83
CA LYS A 113 -16.54 16.25 20.67
C LYS A 113 -17.58 17.12 19.95
N GLU A 114 -17.45 17.36 18.64
CA GLU A 114 -18.44 18.13 17.87
C GLU A 114 -19.79 17.40 17.66
N VAL A 115 -19.80 16.06 17.69
CA VAL A 115 -21.04 15.26 17.60
C VAL A 115 -21.76 15.24 18.96
N SER A 116 -21.03 15.21 20.07
CA SER A 116 -21.56 15.26 21.44
C SER A 116 -22.18 16.62 21.83
N ASP A 117 -21.80 17.72 21.19
CA ASP A 117 -22.30 19.08 21.50
C ASP A 117 -23.58 19.44 20.71
N LYS A 118 -24.07 18.54 19.85
CA LYS A 118 -25.25 18.74 18.98
C LYS A 118 -26.45 17.83 19.29
N GLU A 119 -26.36 16.97 20.31
CA GLU A 119 -27.49 16.19 20.86
C GLU A 119 -28.10 16.83 22.11
#